data_AF-A0A3N5UCI9-F1
#
_entry.id   AF-A0A3N5UCI9-F1
#
_cell.length_a   1.000
_cell.length_b   1.000
_cell.length_c   1.000
_cell.angle_alpha   90.00
_cell.angle_beta   90.00
_cell.angle_gamma   90.00
#
_symmetry.space_group_name_H-M   'P 1'
#
loop_
_entity.id
_entity.type
_entity.pdbx_description
1 polymer ?
#
loop_
_entity_poly.entity_id
_entity_poly.type
_entity_poly.pdbx_seq_one_letter_code
_entity_poly.pdbx_strand_id
1 'polypeptide(L)' 'MLNEQTFDKLYAMKLIGMAEGFKEQLEQPSYRDLSFEERFGILLERQWSWKENKRLKRLL' A
#
# COMPACT_ATOMS: atom_id res chain seq x y z
N MET A 1 -8.56 -13.68 -10.15
CA MET A 1 -7.47 -14.48 -9.55
C MET A 1 -6.08 -13.80 -9.53
N LEU A 2 -5.93 -12.50 -9.85
CA LEU A 2 -4.61 -11.83 -9.79
C LEU A 2 -4.35 -11.05 -8.49
N ASN A 3 -5.39 -10.47 -7.89
CA ASN A 3 -5.25 -9.57 -6.74
C ASN A 3 -4.88 -10.30 -5.45
N GLU A 4 -5.50 -11.46 -5.18
CA GLU A 4 -5.21 -12.27 -3.97
C GLU A 4 -3.73 -12.68 -3.91
N GLN A 5 -3.19 -13.23 -5.01
CA GLN A 5 -1.77 -13.57 -5.11
C GLN A 5 -0.85 -12.35 -4.96
N THR A 6 -1.32 -11.18 -5.40
CA THR A 6 -0.58 -9.91 -5.24
C THR A 6 -0.54 -9.51 -3.77
N PHE A 7 -1.66 -9.59 -3.05
CA PHE A 7 -1.72 -9.34 -1.62
C PHE A 7 -0.84 -10.31 -0.83
N ASP A 8 -0.88 -11.60 -1.14
CA ASP A 8 -0.02 -12.61 -0.49
C ASP A 8 1.46 -12.25 -0.63
N LYS A 9 1.89 -11.85 -1.83
CA LYS A 9 3.28 -11.40 -2.07
C LYS A 9 3.61 -10.13 -1.30
N LEU A 10 2.72 -9.13 -1.28
CA LEU A 10 2.93 -7.89 -0.54
C LEU A 10 3.08 -8.16 0.96
N TYR A 11 2.25 -9.02 1.53
CA TYR A 11 2.35 -9.41 2.94
C TYR A 11 3.62 -10.20 3.23
N ALA A 12 3.98 -11.17 2.38
CA ALA A 12 5.22 -11.94 2.50
C ALA A 12 6.47 -11.05 2.47
N MET A 13 6.46 -10.00 1.65
CA MET A 13 7.53 -9.01 1.55
C MET A 13 7.49 -7.93 2.65
N LYS A 14 6.54 -8.00 3.59
CA LYS A 14 6.31 -6.99 4.64
C LYS A 14 6.00 -5.59 4.08
N LEU A 15 5.38 -5.53 2.90
CA LEU A 15 4.89 -4.31 2.25
C LEU A 15 3.44 -4.00 2.68
N ILE A 16 3.19 -3.98 3.99
CA ILE A 16 1.85 -3.92 4.57
C ILE A 16 1.11 -2.62 4.20
N GLY A 17 1.78 -1.48 4.25
CA GLY A 17 1.20 -0.20 3.82
C GLY A 17 0.87 -0.15 2.33
N MET A 18 1.67 -0.82 1.48
CA MET A 18 1.30 -0.99 0.06
C MET A 18 0.09 -1.90 -0.11
N ALA A 19 -0.01 -2.99 0.64
CA ALA A 19 -1.15 -3.90 0.56
C ALA A 19 -2.45 -3.20 0.95
N GLU A 20 -2.46 -2.46 2.06
CA GLU A 20 -3.62 -1.68 2.48
C GLU A 20 -3.96 -0.57 1.47
N GLY A 21 -2.96 0.15 0.97
CA GLY A 21 -3.11 1.13 -0.11
C GLY A 21 -3.72 0.54 -1.38
N PHE A 22 -3.23 -0.61 -1.81
CA PHE A 22 -3.68 -1.24 -3.04
C PHE A 22 -5.12 -1.75 -2.91
N LYS A 23 -5.49 -2.28 -1.74
CA LYS A 23 -6.87 -2.65 -1.44
C LYS A 23 -7.81 -1.45 -1.53
N GLU A 24 -7.42 -0.32 -0.96
CA GLU A 24 -8.22 0.90 -1.02
C GLU A 24 -8.37 1.44 -2.44
N GLN A 25 -7.31 1.42 -3.26
CA GLN A 25 -7.38 1.81 -4.66
C GLN A 25 -8.33 0.95 -5.50
N LEU A 26 -8.49 -0.33 -5.15
CA LEU A 26 -9.44 -1.22 -5.82
C LEU A 26 -10.90 -0.93 -5.41
N GLU A 27 -11.12 -0.54 -4.16
CA GLU A 27 -12.45 -0.27 -3.59
C GLU A 27 -12.97 1.14 -3.91
N GLN A 28 -12.07 2.12 -4.07
CA GLN A 28 -12.44 3.52 -4.29
C GLN A 28 -12.34 3.93 -5.77
N PRO A 29 -13.48 4.28 -6.42
CA PRO A 29 -13.47 4.68 -7.83
C PRO A 29 -12.66 5.93 -8.16
N SER A 30 -12.47 6.84 -7.19
CA SER A 30 -11.70 8.10 -7.35
C SER A 30 -10.25 7.89 -7.78
N TYR A 31 -9.64 6.74 -7.45
CA TYR A 31 -8.29 6.42 -7.90
C TYR A 31 -8.20 6.09 -9.39
N ARG A 32 -9.33 5.84 -10.07
CA ARG A 32 -9.35 5.59 -11.52
C ARG A 32 -9.09 6.86 -12.33
N ASP A 33 -9.34 8.03 -11.73
CA ASP A 33 -9.07 9.33 -12.37
C ASP A 33 -7.58 9.70 -12.34
N LEU A 34 -6.79 9.01 -11.51
CA LEU A 34 -5.35 9.20 -11.41
C LEU A 34 -4.61 8.35 -12.45
N SER A 35 -3.45 8.81 -12.88
CA SER A 35 -2.49 8.03 -13.65
C SER A 35 -1.95 6.85 -12.83
N PHE A 36 -1.28 5.92 -13.53
CA PHE A 36 -0.64 4.79 -12.84
C PHE A 36 0.48 5.27 -11.91
N GLU A 37 1.28 6.22 -12.35
CA GLU A 37 2.41 6.80 -11.63
C GLU A 37 1.96 7.49 -10.33
N GLU A 38 0.84 8.22 -10.39
CA GLU A 38 0.23 8.85 -9.21
C GLU A 38 -0.28 7.80 -8.22
N ARG A 39 -1.03 6.80 -8.69
CA ARG A 39 -1.47 5.68 -7.84
C ARG A 39 -0.28 4.97 -7.21
N PHE A 40 0.78 4.71 -7.96
CA PHE A 40 1.97 4.04 -7.47
C PHE A 40 2.74 4.87 -6.44
N GLY A 41 2.87 6.18 -6.68
CA GLY A 41 3.44 7.12 -5.71
C GLY A 41 2.70 7.08 -4.37
N ILE A 42 1.37 7.05 -4.39
CA ILE A 42 0.54 6.93 -3.18
C ILE A 42 0.82 5.62 -2.43
N LEU A 43 1.02 4.50 -3.13
CA LEU A 43 1.37 3.22 -2.50
C LEU A 43 2.75 3.27 -1.83
N LEU A 44 3.74 3.88 -2.49
CA LEU A 44 5.07 4.08 -1.93
C LEU A 44 5.03 4.92 -0.64
N GLU A 45 4.33 6.05 -0.67
CA GLU A 45 4.19 6.95 0.48
C GLU A 45 3.49 6.28 1.66
N ARG A 46 2.43 5.50 1.41
CA ARG A 46 1.76 4.70 2.45
C ARG A 46 2.72 3.71 3.10
N GLN A 47 3.52 3.02 2.30
CA GLN A 47 4.47 2.05 2.81
C GLN A 47 5.62 2.70 3.59
N TRP A 48 6.10 3.86 3.13
CA TRP A 48 7.08 4.64 3.84
C TRP A 48 6.56 5.06 5.21
N SER A 49 5.37 5.69 5.24
CA SER A 49 4.68 6.12 6.45
C SER A 49 4.44 4.96 7.42
N TRP A 50 4.06 3.78 6.91
CA TRP A 50 3.87 2.58 7.72
C TRP A 50 5.17 2.15 8.42
N LYS A 51 6.30 2.15 7.70
CA LYS A 51 7.62 1.83 8.28
C LYS A 51 8.02 2.86 9.34
N GLU A 52 7.79 4.13 9.08
CA GLU A 52 8.15 5.21 9.98
C GLU A 52 7.34 5.16 11.28
N ASN A 53 6.02 5.00 11.17
CA ASN A 53 5.13 4.80 12.31
C ASN A 53 5.50 3.55 13.13
N LYS A 54 5.86 2.45 12.47
CA LYS A 54 6.34 1.24 13.16
C LYS A 54 7.69 1.44 13.86
N ARG A 55 8.56 2.32 13.34
CA ARG A 55 9.80 2.70 14.02
C ARG A 55 9.49 3.53 15.27
N LEU A 56 8.63 4.54 15.14
CA LEU A 56 8.23 5.39 16.26
C LEU A 56 7.55 4.59 17.39
N LYS A 57 6.61 3.71 17.05
CA LYS A 57 5.93 2.82 18.02
C LYS A 57 6.86 1.85 18.76
N ARG A 58 8.08 1.61 18.28
CA ARG A 58 9.07 0.77 18.98
C ARG A 58 9.96 1.57 19.92
N LEU A 59 9.99 2.90 19.77
CA LEU A 59 10.84 3.81 20.55
C LEU A 59 10.06 4.52 21.67
N LEU A 60 8.72 4.37 21.67
CA LEU A 60 7.80 4.78 22.74
C LEU A 60 7.38 3.55 23.54
#